data_AF-A0A964HIS9-F1
#
_entry.id   AF-A0A964HIS9-F1
#
_cell.length_a   1.000
_cell.length_b   1.000
_cell.length_c   1.000
_cell.angle_alpha   90.00
_cell.angle_beta   90.00
_cell.angle_gamma   90.00
#
_symmetry.space_group_name_H-M   'P 1'
#
loop_
_entity.id
_entity.type
_entity.pdbx_description
1 polymer ?
#
loop_
_entity_poly.entity_id
_entity_poly.type
_entity_poly.pdbx_seq_one_letter_code
_entity_poly.pdbx_strand_id
1 'polypeptide(L)'
;MLNRVRSANPSQIYGTLWSNGQVWLVNQAGIQIGPGGMVDTAGFVASTLNVNAADFLAGRLNFLATPGAGDVVNQGTITTPSGGFVYLVGSNVSNEGIIHTPQGETLLAAGKTVNLVDTATPGVKVEITGAEGNATNLGTITAEAGRIGIAGVLVKNSGTLNASSVVSEGGRVFLKATGDTYVEGSGRIEATGTKGGRVEVLGDRVAVTDNALIDASGANGGGTILVGGDYQGKNADIQNARFTYFGPNATLKADATDNGNGGKVILWADDTTRAYGTISARGGDNGGNGGFVETSGHNYLDVAGVRVDTRGPNGVGSWLLDPTDISITAGAAGGAPFTGSLFDNGGGMSSTLTDGDINSPLVTTTVTLRTTSSGGGKGDILVKNGVAIDNNLGIARTLSLEADRNITFGDTAGGFKLNF
;
A
#
# COMPACT_ATOMS: atom_id res chain seq x y z
N MET A 1 19.57 -27.61 0.32
CA MET A 1 19.38 -28.79 -0.56
C MET A 1 18.48 -28.39 -1.72
N LEU A 2 18.78 -28.80 -2.95
CA LEU A 2 17.92 -28.59 -4.12
C LEU A 2 17.24 -29.90 -4.56
N ASN A 3 15.92 -29.94 -4.48
CA ASN A 3 15.08 -31.03 -4.96
C ASN A 3 14.39 -30.58 -6.24
N ARG A 4 14.64 -31.28 -7.36
CA ARG A 4 14.00 -31.00 -8.65
C ARG A 4 13.21 -32.21 -9.11
N VAL A 5 11.90 -32.03 -9.25
CA VAL A 5 11.00 -33.03 -9.82
C VAL A 5 11.06 -32.94 -11.35
N ARG A 6 11.22 -34.08 -12.02
CA ARG A 6 11.28 -34.18 -13.49
C ARG A 6 10.08 -34.91 -14.10
N SER A 7 9.20 -35.47 -13.28
CA SER A 7 7.95 -36.05 -13.75
C SER A 7 6.94 -34.95 -14.07
N ALA A 8 5.87 -35.31 -14.79
CA ALA A 8 4.77 -34.41 -15.11
C ALA A 8 3.73 -34.29 -13.97
N ASN A 9 4.01 -34.84 -12.78
CA ASN A 9 3.07 -34.86 -11.66
C ASN A 9 3.36 -33.72 -10.68
N PRO A 10 2.33 -32.98 -10.23
CA PRO A 10 2.49 -31.97 -9.19
C PRO A 10 3.02 -32.57 -7.89
N SER A 11 3.75 -31.76 -7.12
CA SER A 11 4.16 -32.12 -5.76
C SER A 11 3.02 -31.83 -4.80
N GLN A 12 2.57 -32.84 -4.07
CA GLN A 12 1.52 -32.71 -3.07
C GLN A 12 2.08 -33.01 -1.68
N ILE A 13 2.03 -32.02 -0.78
CA ILE A 13 2.52 -32.13 0.59
C ILE A 13 1.30 -32.08 1.52
N TYR A 14 0.79 -33.26 1.88
CA TYR A 14 -0.28 -33.43 2.87
C TYR A 14 0.22 -33.89 4.25
N GLY A 15 1.51 -34.29 4.33
CA GLY A 15 2.18 -34.66 5.58
C GLY A 15 3.17 -33.60 6.03
N THR A 16 4.19 -34.03 6.78
CA THR A 16 5.24 -33.14 7.30
C THR A 16 6.51 -33.21 6.43
N LEU A 17 7.00 -32.06 5.99
CA LEU A 17 8.33 -31.86 5.44
C LEU A 17 9.16 -31.07 6.46
N TRP A 18 10.18 -31.72 7.04
CA TRP A 18 11.02 -31.12 8.07
C TRP A 18 12.49 -31.05 7.66
N SER A 19 13.19 -29.95 8.00
CA SER A 19 14.65 -29.84 7.86
C SER A 19 15.24 -28.79 8.82
N ASN A 20 16.42 -29.05 9.37
CA ASN A 20 17.19 -28.02 10.08
C ASN A 20 17.94 -27.06 9.13
N GLY A 21 17.85 -27.26 7.81
CA GLY A 21 18.51 -26.45 6.79
C GLY A 21 17.52 -25.87 5.78
N GLN A 22 18.08 -25.35 4.68
CA GLN A 22 17.29 -24.79 3.59
C GLN A 22 16.84 -25.88 2.59
N VAL A 23 15.56 -25.88 2.25
CA VAL A 23 14.95 -26.80 1.29
C VAL A 23 14.44 -26.02 0.09
N TRP A 24 14.94 -26.37 -1.10
CA TRP A 24 14.39 -25.91 -2.36
C TRP A 24 13.64 -27.07 -3.01
N LEU A 25 12.39 -26.82 -3.40
CA LEU A 25 11.54 -27.73 -4.17
C LEU A 25 11.17 -27.05 -5.48
N VAL A 26 11.67 -27.58 -6.59
CA VAL A 26 11.36 -27.10 -7.94
C VAL A 26 10.55 -28.16 -8.67
N ASN A 27 9.30 -27.85 -9.02
CA ASN A 27 8.43 -28.73 -9.81
C ASN A 27 7.53 -27.94 -10.76
N GLN A 28 7.84 -28.01 -12.06
CA GLN A 28 7.11 -27.29 -13.10
C GLN A 28 5.66 -27.76 -13.26
N ALA A 29 5.31 -28.98 -12.83
CA ALA A 29 3.94 -29.46 -12.91
C ALA A 29 2.99 -28.82 -11.89
N GLY A 30 3.52 -28.18 -10.84
CA GLY A 30 2.75 -27.59 -9.75
C GLY A 30 3.26 -28.02 -8.37
N ILE A 31 3.00 -27.20 -7.36
CA ILE A 31 3.29 -27.50 -5.96
C ILE A 31 2.08 -27.13 -5.12
N GLN A 32 1.54 -28.09 -4.38
CA GLN A 32 0.45 -27.90 -3.45
C GLN A 32 0.88 -28.36 -2.04
N ILE A 33 0.84 -27.45 -1.08
CA ILE A 33 0.84 -27.78 0.34
C ILE A 33 -0.63 -27.87 0.74
N GLY A 34 -1.15 -29.09 0.91
CA GLY A 34 -2.57 -29.31 1.12
C GLY A 34 -3.03 -28.98 2.55
N PRO A 35 -4.34 -28.98 2.82
CA PRO A 35 -4.87 -28.81 4.17
C PRO A 35 -4.25 -29.85 5.13
N GLY A 36 -3.71 -29.39 6.26
CA GLY A 36 -3.00 -30.23 7.23
C GLY A 36 -1.53 -30.54 6.87
N GLY A 37 -1.08 -30.21 5.66
CA GLY A 37 0.34 -30.28 5.29
C GLY A 37 1.18 -29.29 6.10
N MET A 38 2.35 -29.71 6.52
CA MET A 38 3.26 -28.89 7.33
C MET A 38 4.67 -28.87 6.73
N VAL A 39 5.22 -27.69 6.50
CA VAL A 39 6.61 -27.48 6.11
C VAL A 39 7.31 -26.73 7.25
N ASP A 40 8.33 -27.34 7.84
CA ASP A 40 9.11 -26.76 8.94
C ASP A 40 10.60 -26.84 8.57
N THR A 41 11.18 -25.70 8.21
CA THR A 41 12.55 -25.64 7.69
C THR A 41 13.30 -24.41 8.17
N ALA A 42 14.63 -24.35 8.06
CA ALA A 42 15.37 -23.10 8.28
C ALA A 42 15.23 -22.09 7.12
N GLY A 43 14.74 -22.56 5.97
CA GLY A 43 14.38 -21.73 4.82
C GLY A 43 13.77 -22.59 3.73
N PHE A 44 12.73 -22.07 3.08
CA PHE A 44 11.96 -22.83 2.09
C PHE A 44 11.83 -22.05 0.79
N VAL A 45 12.15 -22.70 -0.32
CA VAL A 45 11.83 -22.20 -1.66
C VAL A 45 10.97 -23.24 -2.36
N ALA A 46 9.74 -22.89 -2.71
CA ALA A 46 8.89 -23.71 -3.58
C ALA A 46 8.71 -22.97 -4.90
N SER A 47 9.11 -23.60 -6.00
CA SER A 47 8.97 -22.97 -7.31
C SER A 47 8.45 -23.89 -8.40
N THR A 48 7.46 -23.41 -9.17
CA THR A 48 7.08 -24.03 -10.45
C THR A 48 7.84 -23.45 -11.63
N LEU A 49 8.53 -22.32 -11.42
CA LEU A 49 9.48 -21.78 -12.38
C LEU A 49 10.81 -22.53 -12.30
N ASN A 50 11.51 -22.64 -13.43
CA ASN A 50 12.80 -23.28 -13.47
C ASN A 50 13.88 -22.37 -12.88
N VAL A 51 14.79 -22.95 -12.11
CA VAL A 51 16.05 -22.31 -11.67
C VAL A 51 17.18 -23.08 -12.31
N ASN A 52 18.08 -22.42 -13.03
CA ASN A 52 19.23 -23.12 -13.60
C ASN A 52 20.26 -23.45 -12.49
N ALA A 53 21.06 -24.51 -12.70
CA ALA A 53 22.00 -24.97 -11.66
C ALA A 53 23.10 -23.95 -11.34
N ALA A 54 23.54 -23.17 -12.33
CA ALA A 54 24.57 -22.16 -12.16
C ALA A 54 24.11 -20.98 -11.29
N ASP A 55 22.84 -20.57 -11.43
CA ASP A 55 22.21 -19.53 -10.62
C ASP A 55 22.05 -20.01 -9.19
N PHE A 56 21.52 -21.22 -8.98
CA PHE A 56 21.42 -21.83 -7.66
C PHE A 56 22.79 -21.91 -6.96
N LEU A 57 23.82 -22.41 -7.65
CA LEU A 57 25.18 -22.53 -7.08
C LEU A 57 25.83 -21.17 -6.80
N ALA A 58 25.45 -20.13 -7.55
CA ALA A 58 25.92 -18.77 -7.35
C ALA A 58 25.05 -17.96 -6.36
N GLY A 59 24.02 -18.56 -5.77
CA GLY A 59 23.08 -17.88 -4.88
C GLY A 59 22.18 -16.86 -5.59
N ARG A 60 22.07 -16.90 -6.92
CA ARG A 60 21.20 -16.03 -7.70
C ARG A 60 19.77 -16.56 -7.69
N LEU A 61 18.83 -15.68 -7.41
CA LEU A 61 17.40 -15.97 -7.33
C LEU A 61 16.72 -15.64 -8.67
N ASN A 62 17.14 -16.34 -9.73
CA ASN A 62 16.64 -16.20 -11.08
C ASN A 62 15.72 -17.37 -11.43
N PHE A 63 14.47 -17.07 -11.71
CA PHE A 63 13.43 -18.04 -12.01
C PHE A 63 12.80 -17.76 -13.37
N LEU A 64 12.64 -18.80 -14.18
CA LEU A 64 12.10 -18.70 -15.54
C LEU A 64 11.02 -19.75 -15.80
N ALA A 65 9.87 -19.31 -16.29
CA ALA A 65 8.76 -20.19 -16.66
C ALA A 65 9.13 -21.09 -17.84
N THR A 66 8.64 -22.33 -17.76
CA THR A 66 8.53 -23.25 -18.89
C THR A 66 7.08 -23.26 -19.39
N PRO A 67 6.83 -23.56 -20.68
CA PRO A 67 5.47 -23.73 -21.18
C PRO A 67 4.67 -24.71 -20.32
N GLY A 68 3.48 -24.32 -19.86
CA GLY A 68 2.63 -25.14 -19.01
C GLY A 68 3.06 -25.24 -17.55
N ALA A 69 3.93 -24.35 -17.05
CA ALA A 69 4.29 -24.31 -15.64
C ALA A 69 3.04 -24.09 -14.75
N GLY A 70 2.81 -25.00 -13.82
CA GLY A 70 1.67 -24.97 -12.90
C GLY A 70 1.80 -23.92 -11.79
N ASP A 71 0.88 -23.98 -10.83
CA ASP A 71 0.77 -23.01 -9.74
C ASP A 71 1.47 -23.49 -8.46
N VAL A 72 1.79 -22.54 -7.59
CA VAL A 72 2.17 -22.80 -6.20
C VAL A 72 0.99 -22.44 -5.30
N VAL A 73 0.44 -23.42 -4.57
CA VAL A 73 -0.70 -23.22 -3.67
C VAL A 73 -0.34 -23.70 -2.26
N ASN A 74 -0.46 -22.83 -1.27
CA ASN A 74 -0.36 -23.19 0.14
C ASN A 74 -1.73 -23.14 0.82
N GLN A 75 -2.25 -24.30 1.23
CA GLN A 75 -3.44 -24.47 2.06
C GLN A 75 -3.09 -25.04 3.45
N GLY A 76 -1.82 -25.34 3.70
CA GLY A 76 -1.31 -25.87 4.96
C GLY A 76 -0.56 -24.82 5.77
N THR A 77 0.45 -25.28 6.52
CA THR A 77 1.30 -24.43 7.35
C THR A 77 2.74 -24.51 6.89
N ILE A 78 3.36 -23.36 6.63
CA ILE A 78 4.80 -23.24 6.35
C ILE A 78 5.42 -22.41 7.48
N THR A 79 6.46 -22.92 8.13
CA THR A 79 7.14 -22.23 9.22
C THR A 79 8.66 -22.26 9.07
N THR A 80 9.32 -21.17 9.47
CA THR A 80 10.76 -21.11 9.69
C THR A 80 11.04 -20.63 11.12
N PRO A 81 11.03 -21.53 12.13
CA PRO A 81 10.90 -21.14 13.55
C PRO A 81 12.02 -20.25 14.10
N SER A 82 13.23 -20.36 13.54
CA SER A 82 14.40 -19.57 13.96
C SER A 82 14.62 -18.33 13.10
N GLY A 83 13.56 -17.86 12.42
CA GLY A 83 13.68 -16.96 11.29
C GLY A 83 14.18 -17.69 10.04
N GLY A 84 14.67 -16.93 9.06
CA GLY A 84 15.00 -17.45 7.74
C GLY A 84 14.06 -16.87 6.68
N PHE A 85 13.72 -17.67 5.66
CA PHE A 85 12.88 -17.19 4.57
C PHE A 85 11.95 -18.25 3.98
N VAL A 86 10.82 -17.81 3.42
CA VAL A 86 9.90 -18.60 2.61
C VAL A 86 9.67 -17.87 1.28
N TYR A 87 10.09 -18.47 0.17
CA TYR A 87 9.84 -17.96 -1.18
C TYR A 87 8.95 -18.92 -1.95
N LEU A 88 7.73 -18.47 -2.28
CA LEU A 88 6.81 -19.18 -3.17
C LEU A 88 6.83 -18.49 -4.54
N VAL A 89 7.31 -19.19 -5.57
CA VAL A 89 7.60 -18.59 -6.88
C VAL A 89 6.97 -19.40 -8.01
N GLY A 90 5.98 -18.88 -8.73
CA GLY A 90 5.28 -19.64 -9.76
C GLY A 90 4.72 -18.82 -10.92
N SER A 91 4.04 -19.49 -11.85
CA SER A 91 3.20 -18.79 -12.83
C SER A 91 2.10 -18.03 -12.11
N ASN A 92 1.40 -18.70 -11.19
CA ASN A 92 0.56 -18.10 -10.17
C ASN A 92 0.95 -18.64 -8.79
N VAL A 93 0.68 -17.84 -7.76
CA VAL A 93 0.95 -18.17 -6.37
C VAL A 93 -0.25 -17.82 -5.51
N SER A 94 -0.75 -18.78 -4.73
CA SER A 94 -1.84 -18.57 -3.76
C SER A 94 -1.42 -19.02 -2.36
N ASN A 95 -1.58 -18.14 -1.38
CA ASN A 95 -1.58 -18.51 0.02
C ASN A 95 -3.00 -18.47 0.58
N GLU A 96 -3.53 -19.64 0.91
CA GLU A 96 -4.83 -19.89 1.58
C GLU A 96 -4.65 -20.41 3.01
N GLY A 97 -3.42 -20.81 3.37
CA GLY A 97 -3.04 -21.32 4.68
C GLY A 97 -2.26 -20.31 5.53
N ILE A 98 -1.29 -20.83 6.28
CA ILE A 98 -0.46 -20.04 7.21
C ILE A 98 1.00 -20.09 6.76
N ILE A 99 1.66 -18.93 6.75
CA ILE A 99 3.11 -18.81 6.64
C ILE A 99 3.63 -18.02 7.85
N HIS A 100 4.62 -18.56 8.56
CA HIS A 100 5.21 -17.94 9.74
C HIS A 100 6.74 -17.89 9.66
N THR A 101 7.31 -16.69 9.56
CA THR A 101 8.75 -16.44 9.41
C THR A 101 9.21 -15.33 10.38
N PRO A 102 9.25 -15.57 11.70
CA PRO A 102 9.57 -14.55 12.71
C PRO A 102 10.96 -13.95 12.47
N GLN A 103 11.08 -12.62 12.45
CA GLN A 103 12.30 -11.86 12.09
C GLN A 103 12.91 -12.20 10.72
N GLY A 104 12.21 -13.04 9.95
CA GLY A 104 12.63 -13.55 8.66
C GLY A 104 11.90 -12.85 7.53
N GLU A 105 11.76 -13.57 6.43
CA GLU A 105 11.16 -13.05 5.22
C GLU A 105 10.20 -14.02 4.56
N THR A 106 9.03 -13.54 4.14
CA THR A 106 8.16 -14.27 3.23
C THR A 106 7.99 -13.49 1.93
N LEU A 107 8.14 -14.17 0.79
CA LEU A 107 7.86 -13.61 -0.53
C LEU A 107 6.98 -14.54 -1.36
N LEU A 108 5.87 -13.99 -1.87
CA LEU A 108 5.08 -14.60 -2.94
C LEU A 108 5.41 -13.88 -4.25
N ALA A 109 5.88 -14.60 -5.28
CA ALA A 109 6.23 -14.00 -6.56
C ALA A 109 5.62 -14.78 -7.73
N ALA A 110 4.81 -14.10 -8.55
CA ALA A 110 4.13 -14.68 -9.69
C ALA A 110 4.52 -14.01 -11.01
N GLY A 111 4.82 -14.78 -12.06
CA GLY A 111 5.11 -14.26 -13.39
C GLY A 111 5.87 -15.20 -14.30
N LYS A 112 6.17 -14.78 -15.53
CA LYS A 112 6.94 -15.59 -16.49
C LYS A 112 8.43 -15.62 -16.16
N THR A 113 8.97 -14.51 -15.71
CA THR A 113 10.34 -14.40 -15.19
C THR A 113 10.23 -13.75 -13.83
N VAL A 114 10.98 -14.25 -12.85
CA VAL A 114 11.12 -13.63 -11.54
C VAL A 114 12.61 -13.57 -11.25
N ASN A 115 13.13 -12.36 -11.20
CA ASN A 115 14.47 -12.07 -10.70
C ASN A 115 14.31 -11.44 -9.33
N LEU A 116 14.99 -11.94 -8.29
CA LEU A 116 14.99 -11.33 -6.97
C LEU A 116 16.37 -10.75 -6.68
N VAL A 117 16.48 -9.43 -6.81
CA VAL A 117 17.71 -8.70 -6.48
C VAL A 117 17.51 -7.99 -5.17
N ASP A 118 18.24 -8.45 -4.14
CA ASP A 118 18.31 -7.90 -2.78
C ASP A 118 16.96 -7.69 -2.09
N THR A 119 16.58 -8.65 -1.25
CA THR A 119 15.33 -8.58 -0.50
C THR A 119 15.37 -7.66 0.72
N ALA A 120 16.56 -7.21 1.13
CA ALA A 120 16.77 -6.43 2.34
C ALA A 120 16.61 -4.91 2.13
N THR A 121 16.60 -4.45 0.88
CA THR A 121 16.40 -3.03 0.55
C THR A 121 14.97 -2.76 0.07
N PRO A 122 14.49 -1.50 0.18
CA PRO A 122 13.24 -1.08 -0.48
C PRO A 122 13.19 -1.47 -1.96
N GLY A 123 14.36 -1.59 -2.59
CA GLY A 123 14.58 -1.96 -3.97
C GLY A 123 14.61 -3.47 -4.26
N VAL A 124 13.77 -4.30 -3.61
CA VAL A 124 13.53 -5.66 -4.13
C VAL A 124 13.07 -5.53 -5.58
N LYS A 125 14.00 -5.72 -6.51
CA LYS A 125 13.69 -5.66 -7.93
C LYS A 125 13.14 -7.01 -8.30
N VAL A 126 11.84 -7.17 -8.08
CA VAL A 126 11.09 -8.26 -8.68
C VAL A 126 10.79 -7.86 -10.12
N GLU A 127 11.64 -8.29 -11.04
CA GLU A 127 11.41 -8.07 -12.48
C GLU A 127 10.48 -9.16 -12.98
N ILE A 128 9.22 -8.79 -13.18
CA ILE A 128 8.19 -9.66 -13.76
C ILE A 128 7.96 -9.27 -15.21
N THR A 129 8.07 -10.25 -16.09
CA THR A 129 7.70 -10.13 -17.50
C THR A 129 6.57 -11.09 -17.82
N GLY A 130 5.81 -10.79 -18.89
CA GLY A 130 4.65 -11.57 -19.31
C GLY A 130 3.31 -10.87 -19.01
N ALA A 131 2.24 -11.37 -19.63
CA ALA A 131 0.89 -10.83 -19.47
C ALA A 131 0.11 -11.49 -18.32
N GLU A 132 0.66 -12.56 -17.74
CA GLU A 132 0.02 -13.38 -16.71
C GLU A 132 0.95 -13.50 -15.50
N GLY A 133 0.37 -13.56 -14.29
CA GLY A 133 1.13 -13.66 -13.05
C GLY A 133 0.31 -13.21 -11.84
N ASN A 134 -0.53 -14.10 -11.30
CA ASN A 134 -1.37 -13.74 -10.15
C ASN A 134 -0.71 -14.18 -8.84
N ALA A 135 -0.49 -13.24 -7.93
CA ALA A 135 -0.05 -13.52 -6.57
C ALA A 135 -1.14 -13.11 -5.57
N THR A 136 -1.71 -14.09 -4.87
CA THR A 136 -2.88 -13.88 -3.99
C THR A 136 -2.60 -14.35 -2.57
N ASN A 137 -2.96 -13.52 -1.59
CA ASN A 137 -3.04 -13.93 -0.19
C ASN A 137 -4.50 -13.86 0.29
N LEU A 138 -5.04 -15.03 0.60
CA LEU A 138 -6.34 -15.26 1.24
C LEU A 138 -6.17 -15.72 2.70
N GLY A 139 -5.03 -16.33 3.01
CA GLY A 139 -4.67 -16.83 4.33
C GLY A 139 -3.92 -15.80 5.18
N THR A 140 -3.00 -16.30 6.00
CA THR A 140 -2.22 -15.49 6.94
C THR A 140 -0.72 -15.63 6.65
N ILE A 141 -0.02 -14.51 6.58
CA ILE A 141 1.44 -14.44 6.54
C ILE A 141 1.91 -13.59 7.71
N THR A 142 2.80 -14.14 8.53
CA THR A 142 3.36 -13.48 9.71
C THR A 142 4.89 -13.47 9.66
N ALA A 143 5.49 -12.29 9.82
CA ALA A 143 6.94 -12.13 9.89
C ALA A 143 7.27 -11.03 10.90
N GLU A 144 7.19 -11.33 12.20
CA GLU A 144 7.35 -10.36 13.28
C GLU A 144 8.67 -9.57 13.17
N ALA A 145 8.60 -8.23 13.08
CA ALA A 145 9.73 -7.34 12.78
C ALA A 145 10.53 -7.70 11.49
N GLY A 146 9.99 -8.59 10.66
CA GLY A 146 10.61 -9.13 9.46
C GLY A 146 10.08 -8.45 8.18
N ARG A 147 10.08 -9.21 7.08
CA ARG A 147 9.68 -8.70 5.76
C ARG A 147 8.62 -9.60 5.13
N ILE A 148 7.60 -8.99 4.54
CA ILE A 148 6.59 -9.68 3.73
C ILE A 148 6.49 -9.00 2.36
N GLY A 149 6.66 -9.77 1.30
CA GLY A 149 6.53 -9.31 -0.08
C GLY A 149 5.49 -10.11 -0.85
N ILE A 150 4.71 -9.42 -1.68
CA ILE A 150 3.89 -10.05 -2.72
C ILE A 150 4.16 -9.31 -4.03
N ALA A 151 4.57 -10.04 -5.06
CA ALA A 151 4.89 -9.48 -6.35
C ALA A 151 4.25 -10.28 -7.48
N GLY A 152 3.66 -9.58 -8.46
CA GLY A 152 2.89 -10.20 -9.54
C GLY A 152 2.71 -9.28 -10.74
N VAL A 153 2.02 -9.77 -11.76
CA VAL A 153 1.31 -8.92 -12.73
C VAL A 153 0.02 -8.39 -12.08
N LEU A 154 -0.68 -9.27 -11.35
CA LEU A 154 -1.82 -8.94 -10.51
C LEU A 154 -1.51 -9.38 -9.08
N VAL A 155 -1.65 -8.47 -8.13
CA VAL A 155 -1.48 -8.75 -6.70
C VAL A 155 -2.80 -8.54 -5.99
N LYS A 156 -3.21 -9.51 -5.15
CA LYS A 156 -4.40 -9.39 -4.31
C LYS A 156 -4.13 -9.82 -2.89
N ASN A 157 -4.53 -9.00 -1.93
CA ASN A 157 -4.58 -9.37 -0.52
C ASN A 157 -6.01 -9.20 0.02
N SER A 158 -6.63 -10.32 0.40
CA SER A 158 -7.89 -10.35 1.15
C SER A 158 -7.72 -11.01 2.53
N GLY A 159 -6.56 -11.61 2.78
CA GLY A 159 -6.16 -12.16 4.08
C GLY A 159 -5.33 -11.19 4.92
N THR A 160 -4.50 -11.75 5.79
CA THR A 160 -3.65 -10.99 6.73
C THR A 160 -2.18 -11.07 6.35
N LEU A 161 -1.52 -9.92 6.28
CA LEU A 161 -0.06 -9.77 6.24
C LEU A 161 0.37 -9.02 7.51
N ASN A 162 1.06 -9.67 8.43
CA ASN A 162 1.43 -9.07 9.70
C ASN A 162 2.95 -9.16 9.93
N ALA A 163 3.61 -8.01 9.89
CA ALA A 163 5.01 -7.83 10.22
C ALA A 163 5.20 -7.04 11.53
N SER A 164 4.18 -7.02 12.39
CA SER A 164 4.21 -6.25 13.64
C SER A 164 5.23 -6.78 14.64
N SER A 165 5.62 -5.93 15.60
CA SER A 165 6.48 -6.29 16.72
C SER A 165 6.04 -5.58 17.98
N VAL A 166 6.13 -6.23 19.15
CA VAL A 166 5.84 -5.58 20.44
C VAL A 166 7.11 -5.05 21.14
N VAL A 167 8.29 -5.43 20.66
CA VAL A 167 9.59 -5.11 21.28
C VAL A 167 10.51 -4.29 20.37
N SER A 168 10.18 -4.14 19.09
CA SER A 168 11.00 -3.46 18.09
C SER A 168 10.14 -2.62 17.15
N GLU A 169 10.78 -1.91 16.23
CA GLU A 169 10.09 -1.27 15.11
C GLU A 169 9.32 -2.33 14.30
N GLY A 170 8.16 -1.94 13.78
CA GLY A 170 7.40 -2.78 12.86
C GLY A 170 8.23 -3.15 11.63
N GLY A 171 7.97 -4.32 11.07
CA GLY A 171 8.65 -4.80 9.88
C GLY A 171 8.24 -4.06 8.60
N ARG A 172 8.60 -4.64 7.46
CA ARG A 172 8.22 -4.12 6.14
C ARG A 172 7.23 -5.04 5.44
N VAL A 173 6.17 -4.47 4.89
CA VAL A 173 5.27 -5.16 3.96
C VAL A 173 5.26 -4.43 2.63
N PHE A 174 5.41 -5.15 1.52
CA PHE A 174 5.24 -4.57 0.19
C PHE A 174 4.40 -5.46 -0.73
N LEU A 175 3.48 -4.84 -1.46
CA LEU A 175 2.74 -5.42 -2.57
C LEU A 175 3.16 -4.66 -3.82
N LYS A 176 3.65 -5.36 -4.84
CA LYS A 176 4.14 -4.74 -6.07
C LYS A 176 3.61 -5.48 -7.29
N ALA A 177 2.74 -4.83 -8.05
CA ALA A 177 2.27 -5.33 -9.33
C ALA A 177 2.86 -4.56 -10.51
N THR A 178 3.10 -5.23 -11.64
CA THR A 178 3.29 -4.54 -12.91
C THR A 178 1.97 -4.08 -13.54
N GLY A 179 0.86 -4.72 -13.18
CA GLY A 179 -0.51 -4.32 -13.49
C GLY A 179 -1.23 -3.83 -12.23
N ASP A 180 -2.19 -4.59 -11.73
CA ASP A 180 -3.08 -4.13 -10.65
C ASP A 180 -2.69 -4.68 -9.28
N THR A 181 -2.86 -3.86 -8.25
CA THR A 181 -2.77 -4.29 -6.85
C THR A 181 -4.06 -3.99 -6.11
N TYR A 182 -4.62 -5.01 -5.46
CA TYR A 182 -5.84 -4.91 -4.65
C TYR A 182 -5.57 -5.28 -3.19
N VAL A 183 -6.05 -4.44 -2.26
CA VAL A 183 -6.29 -4.79 -0.86
C VAL A 183 -7.78 -4.66 -0.62
N GLU A 184 -8.48 -5.79 -0.57
CA GLU A 184 -9.95 -5.84 -0.71
C GLU A 184 -10.63 -6.71 0.37
N GLY A 185 -11.95 -6.62 0.47
CA GLY A 185 -12.75 -7.33 1.47
C GLY A 185 -12.40 -6.91 2.91
N SER A 186 -11.84 -7.85 3.67
CA SER A 186 -11.35 -7.63 5.04
C SER A 186 -9.82 -7.71 5.12
N GLY A 187 -9.12 -7.48 4.00
CA GLY A 187 -7.67 -7.57 3.92
C GLY A 187 -6.98 -6.68 4.96
N ARG A 188 -6.00 -7.26 5.68
CA ARG A 188 -5.22 -6.57 6.70
C ARG A 188 -3.74 -6.56 6.34
N ILE A 189 -3.12 -5.39 6.45
CA ILE A 189 -1.67 -5.23 6.38
C ILE A 189 -1.22 -4.50 7.65
N GLU A 190 -0.44 -5.17 8.48
CA GLU A 190 -0.03 -4.67 9.79
C GLU A 190 1.50 -4.66 9.88
N ALA A 191 2.07 -3.51 10.21
CA ALA A 191 3.49 -3.30 10.46
C ALA A 191 3.65 -2.44 11.72
N THR A 192 2.94 -2.79 12.79
CA THR A 192 2.94 -1.98 14.02
C THR A 192 4.17 -2.27 14.90
N GLY A 193 4.60 -1.32 15.73
CA GLY A 193 5.61 -1.63 16.74
C GLY A 193 6.00 -0.51 17.70
N THR A 194 7.20 -0.55 18.26
CA THR A 194 7.71 0.54 19.12
C THR A 194 7.84 1.83 18.32
N LYS A 195 8.15 1.71 17.04
CA LYS A 195 7.77 2.63 15.97
C LYS A 195 7.03 1.83 14.91
N GLY A 196 6.12 2.47 14.20
CA GLY A 196 5.49 1.85 13.04
C GLY A 196 6.50 1.54 11.95
N GLY A 197 6.32 0.41 11.28
CA GLY A 197 7.14 -0.03 10.16
C GLY A 197 6.75 0.62 8.83
N ARG A 198 7.01 -0.10 7.74
CA ARG A 198 6.79 0.44 6.38
C ARG A 198 5.88 -0.46 5.56
N VAL A 199 4.82 0.13 4.99
CA VAL A 199 3.90 -0.55 4.08
C VAL A 199 3.90 0.14 2.71
N GLU A 200 4.03 -0.65 1.66
CA GLU A 200 3.95 -0.20 0.26
C GLU A 200 2.91 -1.01 -0.51
N VAL A 201 1.98 -0.34 -1.17
CA VAL A 201 0.98 -0.95 -2.05
C VAL A 201 1.10 -0.28 -3.41
N LEU A 202 1.80 -0.94 -4.34
CA LEU A 202 2.24 -0.36 -5.62
C LEU A 202 1.73 -1.20 -6.79
N GLY A 203 1.45 -0.54 -7.92
CA GLY A 203 0.90 -1.12 -9.13
C GLY A 203 0.88 -0.09 -10.26
N ASP A 204 0.58 -0.47 -11.50
CA ASP A 204 0.08 0.47 -12.51
C ASP A 204 -1.28 1.03 -12.08
N ARG A 205 -2.10 0.20 -11.42
CA ARG A 205 -3.35 0.62 -10.78
C ARG A 205 -3.45 0.01 -9.38
N VAL A 206 -3.91 0.79 -8.41
CA VAL A 206 -4.00 0.38 -7.01
C VAL A 206 -5.39 0.64 -6.47
N ALA A 207 -5.97 -0.36 -5.81
CA ALA A 207 -7.25 -0.21 -5.12
C ALA A 207 -7.17 -0.77 -3.69
N VAL A 208 -7.53 0.06 -2.72
CA VAL A 208 -7.73 -0.32 -1.32
C VAL A 208 -9.22 -0.10 -1.02
N THR A 209 -9.99 -1.18 -0.92
CA THR A 209 -11.46 -1.15 -0.97
C THR A 209 -12.11 -1.78 0.27
N ASP A 210 -13.44 -1.77 0.29
CA ASP A 210 -14.24 -2.44 1.31
C ASP A 210 -13.79 -2.03 2.72
N ASN A 211 -13.57 -2.99 3.62
CA ASN A 211 -13.14 -2.75 5.00
C ASN A 211 -11.63 -2.99 5.19
N ALA A 212 -10.83 -2.83 4.12
CA ALA A 212 -9.39 -3.03 4.19
C ALA A 212 -8.74 -2.12 5.25
N LEU A 213 -7.78 -2.67 5.99
CA LEU A 213 -6.98 -1.94 6.97
C LEU A 213 -5.50 -2.05 6.64
N ILE A 214 -4.82 -0.91 6.59
CA ILE A 214 -3.37 -0.83 6.59
C ILE A 214 -2.93 -0.06 7.83
N ASP A 215 -2.18 -0.72 8.72
CA ASP A 215 -1.77 -0.17 10.02
C ASP A 215 -0.25 -0.25 10.20
N ALA A 216 0.39 0.90 10.14
CA ALA A 216 1.79 1.12 10.46
C ALA A 216 1.91 2.05 11.68
N SER A 217 1.03 1.92 12.67
CA SER A 217 1.11 2.70 13.92
C SER A 217 2.21 2.18 14.85
N GLY A 218 2.69 3.01 15.77
CA GLY A 218 3.64 2.57 16.79
C GLY A 218 3.62 3.39 18.07
N ALA A 219 4.11 2.82 19.17
CA ALA A 219 4.05 3.48 20.48
C ALA A 219 4.79 4.83 20.50
N ASN A 220 6.03 4.84 20.00
CA ASN A 220 6.94 5.98 20.05
C ASN A 220 7.08 6.71 18.71
N GLY A 221 6.18 6.46 17.77
CA GLY A 221 6.20 7.06 16.44
C GLY A 221 5.40 6.25 15.43
N GLY A 222 4.64 6.93 14.59
CA GLY A 222 4.00 6.33 13.43
C GLY A 222 5.00 5.95 12.34
N GLY A 223 4.62 4.95 11.54
CA GLY A 223 5.41 4.43 10.43
C GLY A 223 5.14 5.13 9.11
N THR A 224 5.40 4.42 8.00
CA THR A 224 5.19 4.93 6.64
C THR A 224 4.23 4.02 5.87
N ILE A 225 3.21 4.61 5.26
CA ILE A 225 2.28 3.95 4.33
C ILE A 225 2.37 4.67 2.98
N LEU A 226 2.70 3.92 1.92
CA LEU A 226 2.73 4.39 0.54
C LEU A 226 1.74 3.60 -0.30
N VAL A 227 0.72 4.25 -0.86
CA VAL A 227 -0.28 3.65 -1.73
C VAL A 227 -0.22 4.33 -3.09
N GLY A 228 0.15 3.57 -4.12
CA GLY A 228 0.26 4.08 -5.49
C GLY A 228 1.45 5.01 -5.76
N GLY A 229 2.29 5.34 -4.80
CA GLY A 229 3.50 6.14 -5.02
C GLY A 229 4.06 6.72 -3.73
N ASP A 230 5.05 7.60 -3.86
CA ASP A 230 5.65 8.34 -2.76
C ASP A 230 5.41 9.85 -2.95
N TYR A 231 5.96 10.66 -2.04
CA TYR A 231 5.82 12.11 -1.99
C TYR A 231 5.95 12.76 -3.36
N GLN A 232 4.85 13.38 -3.80
CA GLN A 232 4.71 14.06 -5.09
C GLN A 232 5.08 13.22 -6.34
N GLY A 233 5.10 11.90 -6.22
CA GLY A 233 5.53 10.99 -7.29
C GLY A 233 6.98 11.17 -7.74
N LYS A 234 7.84 11.82 -6.95
CA LYS A 234 9.22 12.19 -7.34
C LYS A 234 10.27 11.13 -6.98
N ASN A 235 9.91 10.14 -6.19
CA ASN A 235 10.84 9.09 -5.77
C ASN A 235 10.98 8.02 -6.86
N ALA A 236 12.07 8.07 -7.63
CA ALA A 236 12.32 7.13 -8.73
C ALA A 236 12.48 5.65 -8.29
N ASP A 237 12.71 5.39 -7.00
CA ASP A 237 12.79 4.03 -6.46
C ASP A 237 11.39 3.42 -6.20
N ILE A 238 10.34 4.27 -6.21
CA ILE A 238 8.95 3.88 -5.97
C ILE A 238 8.17 4.01 -7.27
N GLN A 239 7.54 2.92 -7.68
CA GLN A 239 6.64 2.92 -8.83
C GLN A 239 5.41 3.76 -8.52
N ASN A 240 5.11 4.73 -9.37
CA ASN A 240 3.85 5.43 -9.33
C ASN A 240 2.77 4.62 -10.06
N ALA A 241 1.58 4.60 -9.48
CA ALA A 241 0.36 4.15 -10.13
C ALA A 241 -0.15 5.24 -11.06
N ARG A 242 -0.80 4.85 -12.15
CA ARG A 242 -1.65 5.74 -12.93
C ARG A 242 -2.98 6.02 -12.24
N PHE A 243 -3.52 5.03 -11.53
CA PHE A 243 -4.78 5.13 -10.82
C PHE A 243 -4.69 4.62 -9.39
N THR A 244 -5.16 5.41 -8.44
CA THR A 244 -5.30 4.99 -7.03
C THR A 244 -6.73 5.20 -6.56
N TYR A 245 -7.35 4.12 -6.06
CA TYR A 245 -8.68 4.14 -5.46
C TYR A 245 -8.60 3.74 -3.99
N PHE A 246 -9.13 4.56 -3.09
CA PHE A 246 -9.22 4.31 -1.66
C PHE A 246 -10.67 4.46 -1.20
N GLY A 247 -11.30 3.32 -0.91
CA GLY A 247 -12.73 3.22 -0.66
C GLY A 247 -13.19 3.83 0.66
N PRO A 248 -14.49 4.15 0.79
CA PRO A 248 -15.02 4.92 1.91
C PRO A 248 -14.95 4.21 3.27
N ASN A 249 -14.91 2.88 3.29
CA ASN A 249 -14.83 2.08 4.52
C ASN A 249 -13.39 1.60 4.81
N ALA A 250 -12.44 1.87 3.91
CA ALA A 250 -11.05 1.49 4.09
C ALA A 250 -10.34 2.46 5.04
N THR A 251 -9.32 1.95 5.75
CA THR A 251 -8.60 2.72 6.78
C THR A 251 -7.09 2.58 6.63
N LEU A 252 -6.39 3.71 6.71
CA LEU A 252 -4.92 3.78 6.80
C LEU A 252 -4.53 4.42 8.14
N LYS A 253 -3.61 3.80 8.89
CA LYS A 253 -3.13 4.31 10.17
C LYS A 253 -1.62 4.34 10.25
N ALA A 254 -1.05 5.49 10.55
CA ALA A 254 0.36 5.67 10.89
C ALA A 254 0.44 6.50 12.18
N ASP A 255 -0.31 6.11 13.20
CA ASP A 255 -0.41 6.86 14.45
C ASP A 255 0.79 6.58 15.36
N ALA A 256 1.21 7.59 16.13
CA ALA A 256 1.88 7.35 17.39
C ALA A 256 0.85 7.10 18.48
N THR A 257 0.99 6.03 19.28
CA THR A 257 -0.02 5.64 20.28
C THR A 257 0.36 5.96 21.73
N ASP A 258 1.59 6.42 21.99
CA ASP A 258 2.05 6.80 23.33
C ASP A 258 2.82 8.14 23.31
N ASN A 259 4.14 8.13 23.14
CA ASN A 259 4.97 9.33 23.06
C ASN A 259 5.82 9.33 21.79
N GLY A 260 5.33 9.99 20.74
CA GLY A 260 5.97 10.04 19.44
C GLY A 260 5.20 10.87 18.43
N ASN A 261 5.87 11.21 17.33
CA ASN A 261 5.22 11.92 16.23
C ASN A 261 4.38 10.94 15.40
N GLY A 262 3.28 11.44 14.84
CA GLY A 262 2.57 10.72 13.79
C GLY A 262 3.45 10.46 12.57
N GLY A 263 3.11 9.41 11.84
CA GLY A 263 3.87 8.91 10.71
C GLY A 263 3.57 9.62 9.39
N LYS A 264 3.85 8.93 8.29
CA LYS A 264 3.67 9.41 6.92
C LYS A 264 2.69 8.52 6.18
N VAL A 265 1.67 9.10 5.55
CA VAL A 265 0.72 8.39 4.68
C VAL A 265 0.64 9.09 3.32
N ILE A 266 0.92 8.38 2.23
CA ILE A 266 0.83 8.91 0.87
C ILE A 266 -0.17 8.06 0.06
N LEU A 267 -1.11 8.73 -0.59
CA LEU A 267 -1.89 8.19 -1.69
C LEU A 267 -1.53 8.99 -2.94
N TRP A 268 -0.94 8.33 -3.93
CA TRP A 268 -0.46 8.97 -5.15
C TRP A 268 -0.97 8.28 -6.40
N ALA A 269 -1.22 9.06 -7.45
CA ALA A 269 -1.33 8.56 -8.81
C ALA A 269 -0.90 9.61 -9.83
N ASP A 270 -0.25 9.19 -10.91
CA ASP A 270 0.17 10.04 -12.03
C ASP A 270 -0.99 10.53 -12.89
N ASP A 271 -2.17 9.89 -12.82
CA ASP A 271 -3.39 10.37 -13.49
C ASP A 271 -4.46 10.72 -12.46
N THR A 272 -5.10 9.72 -11.86
CA THR A 272 -6.28 9.91 -11.01
C THR A 272 -6.14 9.25 -9.64
N THR A 273 -6.35 10.04 -8.58
CA THR A 273 -6.56 9.52 -7.22
C THR A 273 -7.99 9.79 -6.77
N ARG A 274 -8.68 8.74 -6.32
CA ARG A 274 -9.99 8.80 -5.68
C ARG A 274 -9.84 8.29 -4.25
N ALA A 275 -10.02 9.16 -3.26
CA ALA A 275 -9.78 8.82 -1.86
C ALA A 275 -10.97 9.24 -0.98
N TYR A 276 -11.65 8.24 -0.41
CA TYR A 276 -12.91 8.43 0.32
C TYR A 276 -12.86 7.91 1.76
N GLY A 277 -11.84 7.14 2.10
CA GLY A 277 -11.74 6.45 3.38
C GLY A 277 -11.21 7.31 4.53
N THR A 278 -10.75 6.63 5.58
CA THR A 278 -10.20 7.27 6.79
C THR A 278 -8.68 7.12 6.87
N ILE A 279 -7.98 8.22 7.11
CA ILE A 279 -6.54 8.29 7.25
C ILE A 279 -6.19 8.91 8.60
N SER A 280 -5.34 8.26 9.38
CA SER A 280 -4.80 8.82 10.62
C SER A 280 -3.27 8.78 10.65
N ALA A 281 -2.68 9.89 11.10
CA ALA A 281 -1.25 10.01 11.42
C ALA A 281 -1.12 10.93 12.65
N ARG A 282 -1.75 10.53 13.75
CA ARG A 282 -1.79 11.27 15.02
C ARG A 282 -0.45 11.20 15.75
N GLY A 283 -0.10 12.28 16.44
CA GLY A 283 0.91 12.25 17.49
C GLY A 283 0.39 11.51 18.72
N GLY A 284 1.32 10.97 19.52
CA GLY A 284 1.00 10.19 20.70
C GLY A 284 0.31 11.02 21.78
N ASP A 285 -0.61 10.41 22.53
CA ASP A 285 -1.41 11.10 23.54
C ASP A 285 -0.55 11.69 24.68
N ASN A 286 0.61 11.09 24.96
CA ASN A 286 1.57 11.55 25.97
C ASN A 286 2.66 12.48 25.42
N GLY A 287 2.68 12.74 24.11
CA GLY A 287 3.61 13.66 23.48
C GLY A 287 3.84 13.39 22.00
N GLY A 288 4.16 14.45 21.25
CA GLY A 288 4.50 14.39 19.84
C GLY A 288 3.64 15.30 18.96
N ASN A 289 4.14 15.55 17.76
CA ASN A 289 3.43 16.26 16.70
C ASN A 289 2.59 15.28 15.89
N GLY A 290 1.55 15.78 15.25
CA GLY A 290 0.92 15.08 14.13
C GLY A 290 1.89 14.79 12.99
N GLY A 291 1.53 13.80 12.20
CA GLY A 291 2.27 13.34 11.04
C GLY A 291 1.93 14.08 9.76
N PHE A 292 2.29 13.45 8.64
CA PHE A 292 2.10 13.98 7.30
C PHE A 292 1.20 13.05 6.47
N VAL A 293 0.20 13.63 5.82
CA VAL A 293 -0.68 12.94 4.87
C VAL A 293 -0.61 13.65 3.52
N GLU A 294 -0.55 12.89 2.43
CA GLU A 294 -0.74 13.38 1.07
C GLU A 294 -1.80 12.54 0.36
N THR A 295 -2.74 13.21 -0.30
CA THR A 295 -3.68 12.57 -1.22
C THR A 295 -3.66 13.32 -2.53
N SER A 296 -3.07 12.72 -3.54
CA SER A 296 -2.73 13.42 -4.76
C SER A 296 -2.95 12.58 -5.99
N GLY A 297 -3.68 13.12 -6.95
CA GLY A 297 -3.76 12.61 -8.31
C GLY A 297 -3.25 13.72 -9.20
N HIS A 298 -2.15 13.47 -9.92
CA HIS A 298 -1.42 14.51 -10.62
C HIS A 298 -2.31 15.27 -11.60
N ASN A 299 -3.14 14.56 -12.38
CA ASN A 299 -4.11 15.18 -13.26
C ASN A 299 -5.44 15.45 -12.54
N TYR A 300 -5.98 14.49 -11.81
CA TYR A 300 -7.29 14.58 -11.19
C TYR A 300 -7.35 13.96 -9.80
N LEU A 301 -7.95 14.68 -8.87
CA LEU A 301 -8.14 14.28 -7.49
C LEU A 301 -9.61 14.41 -7.10
N ASP A 302 -10.15 13.34 -6.52
CA ASP A 302 -11.46 13.32 -5.88
C ASP A 302 -11.33 12.82 -4.45
N VAL A 303 -11.71 13.68 -3.50
CA VAL A 303 -11.56 13.45 -2.06
C VAL A 303 -12.88 13.59 -1.30
N ALA A 304 -14.00 13.43 -2.00
CA ALA A 304 -15.33 13.58 -1.40
C ALA A 304 -15.49 12.72 -0.13
N GLY A 305 -15.69 13.35 1.02
CA GLY A 305 -15.91 12.65 2.29
C GLY A 305 -14.70 12.01 2.93
N VAL A 306 -13.49 12.21 2.40
CA VAL A 306 -12.26 11.72 3.03
C VAL A 306 -12.14 12.27 4.45
N ARG A 307 -11.62 11.44 5.36
CA ARG A 307 -11.39 11.82 6.75
C ARG A 307 -9.91 11.74 7.05
N VAL A 308 -9.33 12.85 7.50
CA VAL A 308 -7.91 12.92 7.84
C VAL A 308 -7.75 13.44 9.26
N ASP A 309 -7.03 12.70 10.11
CA ASP A 309 -6.70 13.10 11.48
C ASP A 309 -5.20 13.05 11.73
N THR A 310 -4.61 14.23 11.91
CA THR A 310 -3.19 14.40 12.24
C THR A 310 -3.01 15.16 13.55
N ARG A 311 -3.94 15.05 14.51
CA ARG A 311 -3.78 15.74 15.80
C ARG A 311 -2.54 15.23 16.54
N GLY A 312 -1.81 16.13 17.18
CA GLY A 312 -0.74 15.80 18.13
C GLY A 312 -0.70 16.84 19.26
N PRO A 313 -0.42 16.46 20.52
CA PRO A 313 -0.40 17.39 21.65
C PRO A 313 0.58 18.55 21.49
N ASN A 314 1.70 18.35 20.79
CA ASN A 314 2.73 19.37 20.59
C ASN A 314 2.53 20.21 19.31
N GLY A 315 1.61 19.80 18.44
CA GLY A 315 1.35 20.43 17.16
C GLY A 315 0.54 19.50 16.26
N VAL A 316 -0.39 20.08 15.50
CA VAL A 316 -1.11 19.31 14.47
C VAL A 316 -0.23 19.07 13.26
N GLY A 317 -0.42 17.92 12.63
CA GLY A 317 0.23 17.57 11.39
C GLY A 317 -0.41 18.26 10.20
N SER A 318 -0.10 17.75 9.01
CA SER A 318 -0.53 18.36 7.75
C SER A 318 -1.08 17.35 6.76
N TRP A 319 -1.99 17.85 5.92
CA TRP A 319 -2.55 17.15 4.79
C TRP A 319 -2.34 17.98 3.52
N LEU A 320 -1.59 17.41 2.58
CA LEU A 320 -1.32 17.99 1.27
C LEU A 320 -2.26 17.37 0.22
N LEU A 321 -2.86 18.25 -0.60
CA LEU A 321 -3.53 17.89 -1.83
C LEU A 321 -2.85 18.66 -2.97
N ASP A 322 -2.33 17.98 -3.99
CA ASP A 322 -1.58 18.65 -5.07
C ASP A 322 -1.91 18.27 -6.54
N PRO A 323 -3.19 18.28 -6.98
CA PRO A 323 -3.56 18.08 -8.39
C PRO A 323 -3.20 19.28 -9.29
N THR A 324 -3.34 19.14 -10.62
CA THR A 324 -3.06 20.23 -11.57
C THR A 324 -3.97 21.46 -11.44
N ASP A 325 -5.29 21.30 -11.27
CA ASP A 325 -6.23 22.40 -11.04
C ASP A 325 -7.21 22.05 -9.91
N ILE A 326 -7.56 23.04 -9.09
CA ILE A 326 -8.52 22.92 -7.98
C ILE A 326 -9.66 23.93 -8.15
N SER A 327 -10.90 23.45 -8.03
CA SER A 327 -12.10 24.26 -7.90
C SER A 327 -12.77 23.98 -6.56
N ILE A 328 -12.81 24.98 -5.67
CA ILE A 328 -13.52 24.90 -4.39
C ILE A 328 -14.94 25.42 -4.55
N THR A 329 -15.92 24.67 -4.07
CA THR A 329 -17.35 24.97 -4.22
C THR A 329 -18.09 24.86 -2.88
N ALA A 330 -19.21 25.56 -2.72
CA ALA A 330 -20.02 25.42 -1.51
C ALA A 330 -20.74 24.06 -1.50
N GLY A 331 -20.63 23.30 -0.41
CA GLY A 331 -21.26 22.00 -0.28
C GLY A 331 -20.95 21.27 1.02
N ALA A 332 -21.82 20.33 1.40
CA ALA A 332 -21.53 19.44 2.53
C ALA A 332 -20.38 18.47 2.17
N ALA A 333 -19.61 18.07 3.18
CA ALA A 333 -18.65 16.99 3.04
C ALA A 333 -19.36 15.69 2.63
N GLY A 334 -18.67 14.83 1.87
CA GLY A 334 -19.16 13.48 1.57
C GLY A 334 -19.59 13.22 0.14
N GLY A 335 -19.84 14.26 -0.67
CA GLY A 335 -20.26 14.13 -2.07
C GLY A 335 -21.41 13.14 -2.32
N ALA A 336 -21.68 12.84 -3.59
CA ALA A 336 -22.44 11.64 -3.93
C ALA A 336 -21.45 10.46 -3.97
N PRO A 337 -21.86 9.23 -3.57
CA PRO A 337 -21.01 8.06 -3.73
C PRO A 337 -20.54 7.93 -5.18
N PHE A 338 -19.25 7.68 -5.38
CA PHE A 338 -18.72 7.40 -6.70
C PHE A 338 -19.33 6.11 -7.25
N THR A 339 -20.01 6.19 -8.40
CA THR A 339 -20.70 5.07 -9.05
C THR A 339 -20.00 4.56 -10.31
N GLY A 340 -18.84 5.10 -10.64
CA GLY A 340 -18.03 4.69 -11.80
C GLY A 340 -17.20 3.44 -11.55
N SER A 341 -16.40 3.06 -12.55
CA SER A 341 -15.39 2.00 -12.40
C SER A 341 -14.23 2.47 -11.52
N LEU A 342 -13.64 1.58 -10.72
CA LEU A 342 -12.56 1.90 -9.77
C LEU A 342 -11.39 2.67 -10.41
N PHE A 343 -11.10 2.40 -11.69
CA PHE A 343 -9.99 2.99 -12.44
C PHE A 343 -10.47 3.87 -13.61
N ASP A 344 -11.52 4.65 -13.36
CA ASP A 344 -12.05 5.63 -14.30
C ASP A 344 -11.50 7.04 -14.02
N ASN A 345 -10.94 7.67 -15.05
CA ASN A 345 -10.46 9.05 -14.97
C ASN A 345 -11.59 10.08 -15.05
N GLY A 346 -12.83 9.68 -15.36
CA GLY A 346 -14.00 10.56 -15.37
C GLY A 346 -13.94 11.73 -16.37
N GLY A 347 -12.93 11.78 -17.24
CA GLY A 347 -12.73 12.80 -18.28
C GLY A 347 -12.49 14.24 -17.80
N GLY A 348 -12.46 14.51 -16.49
CA GLY A 348 -12.25 15.83 -15.92
C GLY A 348 -10.79 16.05 -15.50
N MET A 349 -10.21 17.21 -15.83
CA MET A 349 -8.86 17.61 -15.39
C MET A 349 -8.87 18.58 -14.20
N SER A 350 -10.05 19.04 -13.77
CA SER A 350 -10.19 19.95 -12.64
C SER A 350 -10.78 19.21 -11.44
N SER A 351 -10.02 19.19 -10.35
CA SER A 351 -10.39 18.57 -9.10
C SER A 351 -11.39 19.47 -8.38
N THR A 352 -12.58 18.96 -8.08
CA THR A 352 -13.61 19.75 -7.38
C THR A 352 -13.65 19.32 -5.92
N LEU A 353 -13.42 20.28 -5.01
CA LEU A 353 -13.55 20.07 -3.57
C LEU A 353 -14.75 20.89 -3.07
N THR A 354 -15.53 20.33 -2.14
CA THR A 354 -16.47 21.15 -1.38
C THR A 354 -15.76 21.83 -0.22
N ASP A 355 -16.29 22.96 0.24
CA ASP A 355 -15.84 23.58 1.48
C ASP A 355 -16.07 22.68 2.70
N GLY A 356 -17.09 21.81 2.68
CA GLY A 356 -17.25 20.74 3.65
C GLY A 356 -16.08 19.73 3.68
N ASP A 357 -15.57 19.32 2.51
CA ASP A 357 -14.42 18.40 2.41
C ASP A 357 -13.12 19.02 2.96
N ILE A 358 -13.06 20.35 3.04
CA ILE A 358 -11.94 21.11 3.62
C ILE A 358 -12.16 21.37 5.12
N ASN A 359 -13.33 21.86 5.50
CA ASN A 359 -13.68 22.21 6.87
C ASN A 359 -13.65 21.01 7.81
N SER A 360 -14.08 19.83 7.35
CA SER A 360 -14.09 18.62 8.17
C SER A 360 -12.67 18.22 8.63
N PRO A 361 -11.66 18.10 7.75
CA PRO A 361 -10.27 17.83 8.17
C PRO A 361 -9.54 19.01 8.82
N LEU A 362 -9.91 20.26 8.53
CA LEU A 362 -9.31 21.44 9.20
C LEU A 362 -9.48 21.41 10.73
N VAL A 363 -10.46 20.65 11.23
CA VAL A 363 -10.68 20.49 12.67
C VAL A 363 -9.54 19.73 13.36
N THR A 364 -8.86 18.85 12.64
CA THR A 364 -7.87 17.90 13.16
C THR A 364 -6.48 18.09 12.53
N THR A 365 -6.39 18.83 11.42
CA THR A 365 -5.22 18.83 10.54
C THR A 365 -4.98 20.22 9.93
N THR A 366 -3.73 20.56 9.62
CA THR A 366 -3.40 21.69 8.72
C THR A 366 -3.61 21.27 7.26
N VAL A 367 -4.37 22.02 6.48
CA VAL A 367 -4.68 21.66 5.08
C VAL A 367 -3.87 22.53 4.12
N THR A 368 -3.20 21.92 3.15
CA THR A 368 -2.51 22.61 2.06
C THR A 368 -3.08 22.17 0.73
N LEU A 369 -3.71 23.10 0.03
CA LEU A 369 -4.13 22.94 -1.36
C LEU A 369 -3.05 23.53 -2.24
N ARG A 370 -2.31 22.67 -2.93
CA ARG A 370 -1.27 23.06 -3.87
C ARG A 370 -1.72 22.71 -5.27
N THR A 371 -1.24 23.42 -6.27
CA THR A 371 -1.34 22.98 -7.67
C THR A 371 0.02 22.95 -8.34
N THR A 372 0.09 22.25 -9.46
CA THR A 372 1.25 22.21 -10.34
C THR A 372 0.83 22.48 -11.78
N SER A 373 1.69 23.09 -12.59
CA SER A 373 1.48 23.23 -14.04
C SER A 373 2.03 22.06 -14.87
N SER A 374 2.69 21.10 -14.24
CA SER A 374 3.02 19.83 -14.89
C SER A 374 1.77 18.94 -14.91
N GLY A 375 1.22 18.65 -16.10
CA GLY A 375 0.05 17.77 -16.25
C GLY A 375 -1.03 18.36 -17.18
N GLY A 376 -2.27 17.88 -17.06
CA GLY A 376 -3.39 18.28 -17.92
C GLY A 376 -4.00 19.67 -17.63
N GLY A 377 -3.86 20.17 -16.40
CA GLY A 377 -4.39 21.46 -15.95
C GLY A 377 -3.42 22.64 -16.11
N LYS A 378 -3.86 23.82 -15.67
CA LYS A 378 -3.10 25.08 -15.79
C LYS A 378 -2.33 25.46 -14.52
N GLY A 379 -2.56 24.81 -13.40
CA GLY A 379 -1.98 25.20 -12.12
C GLY A 379 -2.83 26.21 -11.34
N ASP A 380 -4.15 26.27 -11.56
CA ASP A 380 -5.02 27.27 -10.92
C ASP A 380 -5.79 26.72 -9.71
N ILE A 381 -6.03 27.60 -8.73
CA ILE A 381 -7.01 27.41 -7.66
C ILE A 381 -8.15 28.42 -7.88
N LEU A 382 -9.37 27.93 -8.10
CA LEU A 382 -10.60 28.73 -8.17
C LEU A 382 -11.46 28.50 -6.92
N VAL A 383 -11.75 29.56 -6.17
CA VAL A 383 -12.68 29.53 -5.05
C VAL A 383 -14.00 30.14 -5.49
N LYS A 384 -15.04 29.32 -5.70
CA LYS A 384 -16.35 29.78 -6.19
C LYS A 384 -17.13 30.57 -5.15
N ASN A 385 -18.17 31.27 -5.60
CA ASN A 385 -19.06 32.00 -4.72
C ASN A 385 -19.81 31.11 -3.74
N GLY A 386 -20.02 31.63 -2.53
CA GLY A 386 -20.75 30.93 -1.47
C GLY A 386 -19.90 29.98 -0.63
N VAL A 387 -18.65 29.72 -1.02
CA VAL A 387 -17.68 28.97 -0.21
C VAL A 387 -17.51 29.66 1.15
N ALA A 388 -17.63 28.87 2.22
CA ALA A 388 -17.38 29.28 3.59
C ALA A 388 -16.33 28.36 4.22
N ILE A 389 -15.17 28.93 4.58
CA ILE A 389 -14.16 28.24 5.39
C ILE A 389 -14.36 28.64 6.85
N ASP A 390 -14.71 27.66 7.68
CA ASP A 390 -15.16 27.85 9.06
C ASP A 390 -14.16 27.27 10.06
N ASN A 391 -13.68 28.10 10.99
CA ASN A 391 -12.89 27.65 12.15
C ASN A 391 -13.63 27.96 13.47
N ASN A 392 -14.54 27.08 13.87
CA ASN A 392 -15.34 27.26 15.09
C ASN A 392 -14.70 26.67 16.37
N LEU A 393 -13.38 26.40 16.36
CA LEU A 393 -12.73 25.63 17.43
C LEU A 393 -12.07 26.47 18.51
N GLY A 394 -11.99 27.79 18.34
CA GLY A 394 -11.28 28.67 19.29
C GLY A 394 -9.76 28.44 19.36
N ILE A 395 -9.20 27.68 18.41
CA ILE A 395 -7.76 27.45 18.23
C ILE A 395 -7.36 27.79 16.79
N ALA A 396 -6.13 28.28 16.60
CA ALA A 396 -5.65 28.62 15.27
C ALA A 396 -5.49 27.37 14.39
N ARG A 397 -5.96 27.47 13.14
CA ARG A 397 -5.83 26.46 12.09
C ARG A 397 -5.29 27.11 10.83
N THR A 398 -4.57 26.34 10.04
CA THR A 398 -3.96 26.81 8.79
C THR A 398 -4.60 26.10 7.60
N LEU A 399 -5.14 26.89 6.69
CA LEU A 399 -5.42 26.50 5.31
C LEU A 399 -4.45 27.26 4.41
N SER A 400 -3.60 26.54 3.69
CA SER A 400 -2.67 27.12 2.70
C SER A 400 -3.21 26.90 1.30
N LEU A 401 -3.25 27.96 0.50
CA LEU A 401 -3.54 27.90 -0.94
C LEU A 401 -2.26 28.26 -1.69
N GLU A 402 -1.73 27.31 -2.46
CA GLU A 402 -0.45 27.42 -3.15
C GLU A 402 -0.63 27.06 -4.63
N ALA A 403 -1.10 28.04 -5.42
CA ALA A 403 -1.25 27.82 -6.85
C ALA A 403 0.08 27.98 -7.59
N ASP A 404 0.36 27.11 -8.57
CA ASP A 404 1.46 27.32 -9.51
C ASP A 404 1.23 28.56 -10.38
N ARG A 405 -0.04 28.83 -10.74
CA ARG A 405 -0.40 29.93 -11.63
C ARG A 405 -1.26 31.01 -10.98
N ASN A 406 -2.56 30.78 -10.75
CA ASN A 406 -3.44 31.79 -10.17
C ASN A 406 -4.27 31.25 -9.01
N ILE A 407 -4.58 32.12 -8.06
CA ILE A 407 -5.65 31.93 -7.08
C ILE A 407 -6.74 32.96 -7.39
N THR A 408 -7.95 32.49 -7.72
CA THR A 408 -9.09 33.36 -8.06
C THR A 408 -10.21 33.17 -7.05
N PHE A 409 -10.78 34.28 -6.56
CA PHE A 409 -11.94 34.27 -5.67
C PHE A 409 -13.17 34.82 -6.41
N GLY A 410 -14.22 34.01 -6.48
CA GLY A 410 -15.49 34.30 -7.14
C GLY A 410 -15.52 33.93 -8.62
N ASP A 411 -16.71 33.52 -9.08
CA ASP A 411 -17.01 33.15 -10.48
C ASP A 411 -18.26 33.85 -11.05
N THR A 412 -19.02 34.54 -10.19
CA THR A 412 -20.23 35.35 -10.48
C THR A 412 -20.35 36.51 -9.45
N ALA A 413 -21.50 37.19 -9.34
CA ALA A 413 -21.77 38.12 -8.23
C ALA A 413 -22.05 37.36 -6.93
N GLY A 414 -21.14 37.46 -5.95
CA GLY A 414 -21.18 36.75 -4.68
C GLY A 414 -19.85 36.92 -3.94
N GLY A 415 -19.80 36.67 -2.64
CA GLY A 415 -18.59 36.80 -1.83
C GLY A 415 -18.05 35.45 -1.36
N PHE A 416 -16.75 35.40 -1.13
CA PHE A 416 -16.08 34.36 -0.34
C PHE A 416 -16.14 34.75 1.16
N LYS A 417 -16.43 33.79 2.05
CA LYS A 417 -16.49 34.03 3.49
C LYS A 417 -15.39 33.25 4.23
N LEU A 418 -14.65 33.97 5.07
CA LEU A 418 -13.71 33.44 6.05
C LEU A 418 -14.29 33.68 7.45
N ASN A 419 -14.65 32.63 8.17
CA ASN A 419 -15.14 32.71 9.54
C ASN A 419 -14.06 32.14 10.48
N PHE A 420 -13.19 33.00 11.01
CA PHE A 420 -12.05 32.63 11.87
C PHE A 420 -12.07 33.35 13.22
#